data_AF-A0A661ZAV4-F1
#
_entry.id   AF-A0A661ZAV4-F1
#
_cell.length_a   1.000
_cell.length_b   1.000
_cell.length_c   1.000
_cell.angle_alpha   90.00
_cell.angle_beta   90.00
_cell.angle_gamma   90.00
#
_symmetry.space_group_name_H-M   'P 1'
#
loop_
_entity.id
_entity.type
_entity.pdbx_description
1 polymer ?
#
loop_
_entity_poly.entity_id
_entity_poly.type
_entity_poly.pdbx_seq_one_letter_code
_entity_poly.pdbx_strand_id
1 'polypeptide(L)' 'MIYPKNFEEKTGFGQIRQMIRKNCLSPLGEYYVDRIRFSNNFEQLSTILDQTEEFRQLLTEESRFPSQDYFDLTPELNRI' A
#
# COMPACT_ATOMS: atom_id res chain seq x y z
N MET A 1 2.05 16.66 -12.88
CA MET A 1 2.49 17.56 -11.80
C MET A 1 1.31 17.78 -10.87
N ILE A 2 1.44 17.42 -9.59
CA ILE A 2 0.32 17.50 -8.65
C ILE A 2 0.39 18.84 -7.95
N TYR A 3 -0.68 19.59 -8.12
CA TYR A 3 -0.82 20.96 -7.64
C TYR A 3 -2.12 21.04 -6.83
N PRO A 4 -2.15 21.78 -5.72
CA PRO A 4 -1.03 22.51 -5.09
C PRO A 4 -0.05 21.59 -4.34
N LYS A 5 1.10 22.12 -3.90
CA LYS A 5 2.12 21.36 -3.14
C LYS A 5 1.59 20.71 -1.85
N ASN A 6 0.50 21.23 -1.29
CA ASN A 6 -0.20 20.69 -0.13
C ASN A 6 -1.49 19.92 -0.50
N PHE A 7 -1.54 19.34 -1.69
CA PHE A 7 -2.70 18.57 -2.15
C PHE A 7 -3.08 17.44 -1.19
N GLU A 8 -2.10 16.71 -0.65
CA GLU A 8 -2.34 15.61 0.30
C GLU A 8 -3.02 16.08 1.59
N GLU A 9 -2.61 17.23 2.11
CA GLU A 9 -3.20 17.85 3.30
C GLU A 9 -4.60 18.37 3.00
N LYS A 10 -4.78 19.06 1.87
CA LYS A 10 -6.07 19.64 1.45
C LYS A 10 -7.13 18.58 1.15
N THR A 11 -6.73 17.41 0.67
CA THR A 11 -7.65 16.30 0.39
C THR A 11 -7.92 15.44 1.62
N GLY A 12 -7.21 15.67 2.74
CA GLY A 12 -7.30 14.83 3.93
C GLY A 12 -6.72 13.42 3.73
N PHE A 13 -5.99 13.18 2.64
CA PHE A 13 -5.46 11.86 2.29
C PHE A 13 -4.46 11.33 3.34
N GLY A 14 -3.84 12.22 4.12
CA GLY A 14 -3.03 11.84 5.28
C GLY A 14 -3.77 10.95 6.29
N GLN A 15 -5.08 11.13 6.48
CA GLN A 15 -5.88 10.28 7.37
C GLN A 15 -6.02 8.87 6.79
N ILE A 16 -6.29 8.77 5.49
CA ILE A 16 -6.37 7.48 4.77
C ILE A 16 -5.03 6.74 4.90
N ARG A 17 -3.90 7.43 4.69
CA ARG A 17 -2.57 6.83 4.87
C ARG A 17 -2.37 6.26 6.27
N GLN A 18 -2.77 7.00 7.31
CA GLN A 18 -2.67 6.51 8.69
C GLN A 18 -3.58 5.31 8.95
N MET A 19 -4.78 5.28 8.38
CA MET A 19 -5.69 4.13 8.49
C MET A 19 -5.09 2.89 7.83
N ILE A 20 -4.55 3.02 6.61
CA ILE A 20 -3.92 1.91 5.91
C ILE A 20 -2.72 1.39 6.72
N ARG A 21 -1.86 2.29 7.20
CA ARG A 21 -0.70 1.94 8.01
C ARG A 21 -1.07 1.11 9.25
N LYS A 22 -2.11 1.52 9.98
CA LYS A 22 -2.59 0.80 11.18
C LYS A 22 -3.15 -0.59 10.89
N ASN A 23 -3.55 -0.86 9.65
CA ASN A 23 -4.05 -2.16 9.21
C ASN A 23 -2.97 -3.02 8.55
N CYS A 24 -1.72 -2.56 8.48
CA CYS A 24 -0.61 -3.37 7.97
C CYS A 24 -0.31 -4.52 8.94
N LEU A 25 -0.09 -5.71 8.38
CA LEU A 25 0.26 -6.93 9.13
C LEU A 25 1.74 -6.98 9.53
N SER A 26 2.58 -6.16 8.91
CA SER A 26 4.03 -6.15 9.16
C SER A 26 4.68 -4.78 8.95
N PRO A 27 5.88 -4.56 9.51
CA PRO A 27 6.67 -3.36 9.27
C PRO A 27 7.00 -3.14 7.78
N LEU A 28 7.13 -4.23 7.02
CA LEU A 28 7.33 -4.16 5.57
C LEU A 28 6.11 -3.53 4.87
N GLY A 29 4.90 -3.88 5.30
CA GLY A 29 3.68 -3.24 4.81
C GLY A 29 3.66 -1.74 5.12
N GLU A 30 4.00 -1.35 6.35
CA GLU A 30 4.09 0.07 6.74
C GLU A 30 5.11 0.84 5.88
N TYR A 31 6.26 0.23 5.59
CA TYR A 31 7.29 0.79 4.73
C TYR A 31 6.79 1.09 3.31
N TYR A 32 5.95 0.22 2.73
CA TYR A 32 5.32 0.48 1.43
C TYR A 32 4.26 1.58 1.51
N VAL A 33 3.46 1.62 2.60
CA VAL A 33 2.46 2.69 2.81
C VAL A 33 3.11 4.07 2.85
N ASP A 34 4.26 4.21 3.50
CA ASP A 34 5.00 5.48 3.57
C ASP A 34 5.53 5.94 2.20
N ARG A 35 5.68 5.01 1.26
CA ARG A 35 6.14 5.27 -0.12
C ARG A 35 5.03 5.51 -1.10
N ILE A 36 3.76 5.38 -0.71
CA ILE A 36 2.65 5.75 -1.60
C ILE A 36 2.81 7.21 -2.00
N ARG A 37 2.90 7.43 -3.31
CA ARG A 37 2.93 8.74 -3.96
C ARG A 37 1.82 8.77 -4.98
N PHE A 38 1.20 9.93 -5.11
CA PHE A 38 0.25 10.12 -6.18
C PHE A 38 0.95 9.98 -7.54
N SER A 39 0.33 9.21 -8.43
CA SER A 39 0.75 9.06 -9.82
C SER A 39 -0.21 9.81 -10.73
N ASN A 40 0.28 10.28 -11.87
CA ASN A 40 -0.54 10.81 -12.97
C ASN A 40 -0.50 9.89 -14.20
N ASN A 41 0.10 8.71 -14.07
CA ASN A 41 0.11 7.70 -15.12
C ASN A 41 -1.17 6.86 -15.02
N PHE A 42 -2.07 7.01 -15.99
CA PHE A 42 -3.36 6.33 -16.01
C PHE A 42 -3.22 4.80 -16.07
N GLU A 43 -2.36 4.27 -16.94
CA GLU A 43 -2.17 2.83 -17.10
C GLU A 43 -1.68 2.20 -15.79
N GLN A 44 -0.67 2.83 -15.17
CA GLN A 44 -0.15 2.38 -13.88
C GLN A 44 -1.23 2.41 -12.78
N LEU A 45 -2.03 3.48 -12.73
CA LEU A 45 -3.11 3.59 -11.75
C LEU A 45 -4.18 2.52 -11.97
N SER A 46 -4.58 2.27 -13.22
CA SER A 46 -5.53 1.20 -13.54
C SER A 46 -5.02 -0.14 -13.04
N THR A 47 -3.79 -0.51 -13.38
CA THR A 47 -3.21 -1.79 -12.95
C THR A 47 -3.18 -1.95 -11.43
N ILE A 48 -2.77 -0.92 -10.69
CA ILE A 48 -2.71 -0.99 -9.21
C ILE A 48 -4.12 -1.11 -8.62
N LEU A 49 -5.10 -0.40 -9.18
CA LEU A 49 -6.50 -0.46 -8.73
C LEU A 49 -7.11 -1.84 -9.01
N ASP A 50 -6.89 -2.38 -10.21
CA ASP A 50 -7.37 -3.70 -10.62
C ASP A 50 -6.79 -4.79 -9.71
N GLN A 51 -5.46 -4.76 -9.48
CA GLN A 51 -4.79 -5.68 -8.54
C GLN A 51 -5.33 -5.57 -7.10
N THR A 52 -5.66 -4.35 -6.66
CA THR A 52 -6.21 -4.12 -5.32
C THR A 52 -7.61 -4.69 -5.20
N GLU A 53 -8.45 -4.54 -6.22
CA GLU A 53 -9.81 -5.08 -6.24
C GLU A 53 -9.81 -6.61 -6.32
N GLU A 54 -8.97 -7.21 -7.17
CA GLU A 54 -8.77 -8.65 -7.22
C GLU A 54 -8.34 -9.19 -5.84
N PHE A 55 -7.38 -8.53 -5.20
CA PHE A 55 -6.93 -8.95 -3.87
C PHE A 55 -8.01 -8.81 -2.81
N ARG A 56 -8.82 -7.74 -2.86
CA ARG A 56 -9.98 -7.56 -1.97
C ARG A 56 -10.99 -8.70 -2.14
N GLN A 57 -11.25 -9.13 -3.38
CA GLN A 57 -12.12 -10.27 -3.67
C GLN A 57 -11.55 -11.56 -3.08
N LEU A 58 -10.27 -11.85 -3.32
CA LEU A 58 -9.59 -13.02 -2.74
C LEU A 58 -9.67 -13.07 -1.21
N LEU A 59 -9.54 -11.92 -0.54
CA LEU A 59 -9.68 -11.83 0.92
C LEU A 59 -11.12 -12.02 1.43
N THR A 60 -12.12 -11.77 0.57
CA THR A 60 -13.55 -11.90 0.92
C THR A 60 -14.09 -13.28 0.61
N GLU A 61 -13.48 -13.99 -0.34
CA GLU A 61 -13.80 -15.39 -0.63
C GLU A 61 -13.45 -16.31 0.55
N GLU A 62 -14.20 -17.41 0.74
CA GLU A 62 -13.99 -18.34 1.87
C GLU A 62 -12.65 -19.11 1.82
N SER A 63 -11.79 -18.82 0.83
CA SER A 63 -10.45 -19.38 0.77
C SER A 63 -9.52 -18.61 1.72
N ARG A 64 -8.88 -19.32 2.68
CA ARG A 64 -7.92 -18.70 3.59
C ARG A 64 -6.70 -18.25 2.80
N PHE A 65 -6.64 -16.97 2.45
CA PHE A 65 -5.42 -16.39 1.90
C PHE A 65 -4.31 -16.44 2.95
N PRO A 66 -3.08 -16.88 2.61
CA PRO A 66 -1.98 -16.95 3.56
C PRO A 66 -1.55 -15.54 3.96
N SER A 67 -2.03 -15.08 5.12
CA SER A 67 -1.83 -13.73 5.64
C SER A 67 -0.87 -13.67 6.85
N GLN A 68 0.04 -14.64 6.96
CA GLN A 68 0.98 -14.75 8.07
C GLN A 68 2.44 -14.62 7.58
N ASP A 69 3.36 -14.42 8.52
CA ASP A 69 4.82 -14.52 8.29
C ASP A 69 5.42 -13.51 7.30
N TYR A 70 4.85 -12.30 7.21
CA TYR A 70 5.45 -11.22 6.43
C TYR A 70 6.60 -10.54 7.21
N PHE A 71 7.82 -11.02 7.03
CA PHE A 71 9.02 -10.44 7.64
C PHE A 71 9.73 -9.46 6.68
N ASP A 72 10.31 -8.40 7.24
CA ASP A 72 11.28 -7.59 6.50
C ASP A 72 12.63 -8.31 6.48
N LEU A 73 12.97 -8.93 5.34
CA LEU A 73 14.23 -9.66 5.14
C LEU A 73 15.37 -8.75 4.64
N THR A 74 15.10 -7.47 4.38
CA THR A 74 16.11 -6.51 3.89
C THR A 74 17.37 -6.46 4.78
N PRO A 75 17.28 -6.48 6.13
CA PRO A 75 18.46 -6.50 6.98
C PRO A 75 19.35 -7.73 6.77
N GLU A 76 18.76 -8.91 6.54
CA GLU A 76 19.52 -10.15 6.37
C GLU A 76 20.14 -10.23 4.97
N LEU A 77 19.46 -9.74 3.94
CA LEU A 77 20.01 -9.68 2.58
C LEU A 77 21.20 -8.74 2.45
N ASN A 78 21.24 -7.65 3.22
CA ASN A 78 22.36 -6.71 3.23
C ASN A 78 23.63 -7.25 3.91
N ARG A 79 23.55 -8.41 4.59
CA ARG A 79 24.68 -9.05 5.27
C ARG A 79 25.43 -10.05 4.38
N ILE A 80 24.92 -10.33 3.18
CA ILE A 80 25.49 -11.21 2.15
C ILE A 80 26.27 -10.36 1.15
#